data_AF-A0A9Q0P0C6-F1
#
_entry.id   AF-A0A9Q0P0C6-F1
#
_cell.length_a   1.000
_cell.length_b   1.000
_cell.length_c   1.000
_cell.angle_alpha   90.00
_cell.angle_beta   90.00
_cell.angle_gamma   90.00
#
_symmetry.space_group_name_H-M   'P 1'
#
loop_
_entity.id
_entity.type
_entity.pdbx_description
1 polymer ?
#
loop_
_entity_poly.entity_id
_entity_poly.type
_entity_poly.pdbx_seq_one_letter_code
_entity_poly.pdbx_strand_id
1 'polypeptide(L)'
;MRLSITQSTKYWLSEHPSIVNFRWSPTESWGSTWSFLFSAIAIYIIAAAILHLMVSLTLRTNRRVPLGPIPAIHSLAMAMASVVIFVGILLSTAAEIRDTRWFWRRTKTTTAFQWLLCFPLGTRPSGRVFFWSYIFYLSRFLHLLRTFFTVLKHRKLTFFTLFNQSILLFMSFLWLEFSQSFQILAILSTTLLYSVVYGYRFWTAIGFPSACFPFVVSCQVVLLGCNLVCHFGVLALHLLKGGGCNGIGAWGLNSMLNAVILLLFLKFYLKMYLSKRKGDSSSEFKGSSRHSNSGLEKRDSKAS
;
A
#
# COMPACT_ATOMS: atom_id res chain seq x y z
N MET A 1 20.33 22.35 19.59
CA MET A 1 19.39 21.21 19.77
C MET A 1 18.88 20.61 18.44
N ARG A 2 18.28 21.37 17.52
CA ARG A 2 17.77 20.83 16.22
C ARG A 2 18.83 20.15 15.34
N LEU A 3 20.04 20.71 15.25
CA LEU A 3 21.17 20.12 14.50
C LEU A 3 21.60 18.76 15.05
N SER A 4 21.67 18.63 16.37
CA SER A 4 22.00 17.37 17.06
C SER A 4 20.94 16.30 16.81
N ILE A 5 19.64 16.64 16.89
CA ILE A 5 18.56 15.70 16.58
C ILE A 5 18.66 15.22 15.12
N THR A 6 18.88 16.12 14.17
CA THR A 6 19.00 15.71 12.75
C THR A 6 20.22 14.83 12.48
N GLN A 7 21.33 15.05 13.18
CA GLN A 7 22.53 14.21 13.07
C GLN A 7 22.31 12.84 13.71
N SER A 8 21.73 12.79 14.91
CA SER A 8 21.36 11.54 15.58
C SER A 8 20.36 10.72 14.76
N THR A 9 19.33 11.37 14.18
CA THR A 9 18.37 10.69 13.30
C THR A 9 19.03 10.12 12.05
N LYS A 10 19.94 10.86 11.41
CA LYS A 10 20.73 10.36 10.27
C LYS A 10 21.58 9.16 10.65
N TYR A 11 22.27 9.25 11.79
CA TYR A 11 23.09 8.15 12.28
C TYR A 11 22.26 6.87 12.47
N TRP A 12 21.19 6.93 13.28
CA TRP A 12 20.37 5.76 13.59
C TRP A 12 19.61 5.19 12.39
N LEU A 13 19.22 6.03 11.42
CA LEU A 13 18.40 5.59 10.30
C LEU A 13 19.19 5.27 9.02
N SER A 14 20.45 5.68 8.91
CA SER A 14 21.23 5.48 7.67
C SER A 14 22.67 5.03 7.89
N GLU A 15 23.32 5.40 8.99
CA GLU A 15 24.76 5.14 9.18
C GLU A 15 25.04 4.05 10.22
N HIS A 16 24.03 3.57 10.94
CA HIS A 16 24.19 2.51 11.93
C HIS A 16 24.80 1.25 11.29
N PRO A 17 25.79 0.58 11.91
CA PRO A 17 26.53 -0.53 11.30
C PRO A 17 25.64 -1.69 10.86
N SER A 18 24.55 -1.96 11.58
CA SER A 18 23.54 -2.97 11.22
C SER A 18 22.80 -2.64 9.91
N ILE A 19 22.68 -1.35 9.57
CA ILE A 19 22.00 -0.85 8.36
C ILE A 19 22.97 -0.84 7.19
N VAL A 20 24.20 -0.38 7.41
CA VAL A 20 25.23 -0.30 6.36
C VAL A 20 25.69 -1.68 5.93
N ASN A 21 25.93 -2.59 6.89
CA ASN A 21 26.42 -3.94 6.61
C ASN A 21 25.28 -4.94 6.33
N PHE A 22 24.04 -4.47 6.16
CA PHE A 22 22.91 -5.34 5.89
C PHE A 22 23.10 -6.10 4.57
N ARG A 23 22.80 -7.39 4.60
CA ARG A 23 22.78 -8.26 3.43
C ARG A 23 21.52 -9.10 3.44
N TRP A 24 20.79 -9.07 2.35
CA TRP A 24 19.72 -10.05 2.12
C TRP A 24 20.35 -11.41 1.84
N SER A 25 20.13 -12.34 2.77
CA SER A 25 20.60 -13.72 2.69
C SER A 25 19.63 -14.68 3.39
N PRO A 26 19.39 -15.88 2.83
CA PRO A 26 18.72 -17.00 3.49
C PRO A 26 19.22 -17.31 4.91
N THR A 27 20.49 -17.04 5.18
CA THR A 27 21.16 -17.40 6.45
C THR A 27 21.06 -16.32 7.53
N GLU A 28 20.94 -15.05 7.14
CA GLU A 28 21.04 -13.92 8.08
C GLU A 28 19.72 -13.18 8.26
N SER A 29 18.84 -13.19 7.25
CA SER A 29 17.59 -12.44 7.26
C SER A 29 16.39 -13.35 7.46
N TRP A 30 15.58 -13.07 8.48
CA TRP A 30 14.34 -13.81 8.73
C TRP A 30 13.36 -13.63 7.57
N GLY A 31 12.76 -14.74 7.12
CA GLY A 31 11.75 -14.76 6.06
C GLY A 31 12.29 -14.58 4.65
N SER A 32 13.59 -14.80 4.43
CA SER A 32 14.25 -14.65 3.14
C SER A 32 14.18 -15.89 2.24
N THR A 33 13.59 -17.00 2.70
CA THR A 33 13.43 -18.21 1.88
C THR A 33 12.10 -18.24 1.14
N TRP A 34 12.11 -18.81 -0.06
CA TRP A 34 10.90 -19.04 -0.86
C TRP A 34 9.87 -19.92 -0.14
N SER A 35 10.34 -20.97 0.56
CA SER A 35 9.47 -21.82 1.37
C SER A 35 8.75 -21.02 2.45
N PHE A 36 9.47 -20.15 3.16
CA PHE A 36 8.86 -19.29 4.17
C PHE A 36 7.78 -18.38 3.57
N LEU A 37 8.04 -17.76 2.42
CA LEU A 37 7.08 -16.88 1.76
C LEU A 37 5.78 -17.62 1.42
N PHE A 38 5.88 -18.76 0.73
CA PHE A 38 4.69 -19.51 0.33
C PHE A 38 3.95 -20.08 1.54
N SER A 39 4.67 -20.59 2.54
CA SER A 39 4.07 -21.03 3.81
C SER A 39 3.36 -19.89 4.53
N ALA A 40 3.96 -18.69 4.59
CA ALA A 40 3.34 -17.52 5.22
C ALA A 40 2.06 -17.09 4.50
N ILE A 41 2.06 -17.08 3.16
CA ILE A 41 0.86 -16.77 2.37
C ILE A 41 -0.23 -17.82 2.59
N ALA A 42 0.13 -19.11 2.58
CA ALA A 42 -0.81 -20.20 2.82
C ALA A 42 -1.42 -20.12 4.22
N ILE A 43 -0.59 -19.96 5.26
CA ILE A 43 -1.03 -19.79 6.64
C ILE A 43 -1.94 -18.58 6.77
N TYR A 44 -1.61 -17.45 6.15
CA TYR A 44 -2.46 -16.25 6.16
C TYR A 44 -3.85 -16.53 5.57
N ILE A 45 -3.93 -17.18 4.41
CA ILE A 45 -5.21 -17.48 3.75
C ILE A 45 -6.02 -18.47 4.59
N ILE A 46 -5.39 -19.55 5.06
CA ILE A 46 -6.03 -20.57 5.88
C ILE A 46 -6.54 -19.96 7.18
N ALA A 47 -5.71 -19.20 7.90
CA ALA A 47 -6.09 -18.55 9.15
C ALA A 47 -7.23 -17.54 8.95
N ALA A 48 -7.21 -16.75 7.87
CA ALA A 48 -8.28 -15.81 7.57
C ALA A 48 -9.60 -16.53 7.22
N ALA A 49 -9.53 -17.65 6.50
CA ALA A 49 -10.69 -18.47 6.15
C ALA A 49 -11.28 -19.18 7.38
N ILE A 50 -10.43 -19.81 8.20
CA ILE A 50 -10.84 -20.44 9.47
C ILE A 50 -11.48 -19.41 10.38
N LEU A 51 -10.85 -18.23 10.54
CA LEU A 51 -11.40 -17.18 11.39
C LEU A 51 -12.77 -16.70 10.87
N HIS A 52 -12.91 -16.53 9.55
CA HIS A 52 -14.18 -16.14 8.94
C HIS A 52 -15.27 -17.19 9.18
N LEU A 53 -14.94 -18.47 9.03
CA LEU A 53 -15.83 -19.59 9.31
C LEU A 53 -16.23 -19.63 10.79
N MET A 54 -15.27 -19.57 11.71
CA MET A 54 -15.51 -19.56 13.16
C MET A 54 -16.44 -18.42 13.56
N VAL A 55 -16.16 -17.20 13.11
CA VAL A 55 -16.96 -15.99 13.39
C VAL A 55 -18.36 -16.09 12.76
N SER A 56 -18.48 -16.71 11.59
CA SER A 56 -19.76 -16.92 10.92
C SER A 56 -20.63 -17.98 11.62
N LEU A 57 -20.02 -19.01 12.19
CA LEU A 57 -20.71 -20.11 12.86
C LEU A 57 -21.07 -19.80 14.33
N THR A 58 -20.16 -19.15 15.06
CA THR A 58 -20.29 -18.99 16.53
C THR A 58 -21.13 -17.79 16.94
N LEU A 59 -21.15 -16.71 16.15
CA LEU A 59 -21.79 -15.47 16.55
C LEU A 59 -23.16 -15.34 15.88
N ARG A 60 -24.23 -15.22 16.68
CA ARG A 60 -25.59 -14.88 16.21
C ARG A 60 -25.54 -13.66 15.27
N THR A 61 -26.36 -13.68 14.21
CA THR A 61 -26.32 -12.82 12.99
C THR A 61 -26.20 -11.31 13.23
N ASN A 62 -26.45 -10.80 14.44
CA ASN A 62 -26.54 -9.36 14.70
C ASN A 62 -25.53 -8.76 15.70
N ARG A 63 -24.58 -9.53 16.26
CA ARG A 63 -23.60 -9.00 17.23
C ARG A 63 -22.25 -8.70 16.58
N ARG A 64 -21.87 -7.42 16.52
CA ARG A 64 -20.50 -6.99 16.13
C ARG A 64 -19.57 -7.24 17.33
N VAL A 65 -18.37 -7.76 17.08
CA VAL A 65 -17.36 -7.94 18.15
C VAL A 65 -16.77 -6.57 18.48
N PRO A 66 -16.89 -6.06 19.72
CA PRO A 66 -16.27 -4.82 20.12
C PRO A 66 -14.76 -5.05 20.29
N LEU A 67 -13.98 -4.78 19.24
CA LEU A 67 -12.50 -4.88 19.26
C LEU A 67 -11.84 -3.76 20.09
N GLY A 68 -12.63 -2.89 20.74
CA GLY A 68 -12.12 -1.78 21.55
C GLY A 68 -11.12 -0.89 20.80
N PRO A 69 -10.05 -0.40 21.46
CA PRO A 69 -9.05 0.48 20.86
C PRO A 69 -8.01 -0.25 19.99
N ILE A 70 -8.07 -1.59 19.88
CA ILE A 70 -7.06 -2.39 19.18
C ILE A 70 -6.85 -1.93 17.72
N PRO A 71 -7.89 -1.69 16.90
CA PRO A 71 -7.70 -1.23 15.52
C PRO A 71 -7.12 0.19 15.43
N ALA A 72 -7.35 1.04 16.45
CA ALA A 72 -6.80 2.38 16.51
C ALA A 72 -5.30 2.34 16.82
N ILE A 73 -4.90 1.57 17.84
CA ILE A 73 -3.49 1.35 18.21
C ILE A 73 -2.73 0.73 17.04
N HIS A 74 -3.31 -0.26 16.36
CA HIS A 74 -2.73 -0.84 15.16
C HIS A 74 -2.54 0.21 14.06
N SER A 75 -3.55 1.04 13.81
CA SER A 75 -3.45 2.10 12.79
C SER A 75 -2.34 3.12 13.13
N LEU A 76 -2.19 3.47 14.41
CA LEU A 76 -1.09 4.32 14.87
C LEU A 76 0.27 3.66 14.64
N ALA A 77 0.42 2.39 15.05
CA ALA A 77 1.65 1.63 14.83
C ALA A 77 2.03 1.55 13.35
N MET A 78 1.06 1.31 12.47
CA MET A 78 1.27 1.30 11.01
C MET A 78 1.68 2.67 10.47
N ALA A 79 1.06 3.74 10.95
CA ALA A 79 1.42 5.10 10.55
C ALA A 79 2.85 5.43 10.96
N MET A 80 3.24 5.14 12.21
CA MET A 80 4.59 5.36 12.71
C MET A 80 5.63 4.53 11.96
N ALA A 81 5.38 3.23 11.77
CA ALA A 81 6.25 2.36 10.99
C ALA A 81 6.43 2.90 9.55
N SER A 82 5.35 3.36 8.92
CA SER A 82 5.40 3.94 7.58
C SER A 82 6.24 5.22 7.52
N VAL A 83 6.13 6.10 8.52
CA VAL A 83 6.96 7.32 8.61
C VAL A 83 8.43 6.96 8.81
N VAL A 84 8.73 6.03 9.71
CA VAL A 84 10.12 5.59 9.98
C VAL A 84 10.75 4.98 8.73
N ILE A 85 10.03 4.12 8.01
CA ILE A 85 10.50 3.52 6.76
C ILE A 85 10.69 4.58 5.68
N PHE A 86 9.75 5.52 5.54
CA PHE A 86 9.84 6.62 4.57
C PHE A 86 11.08 7.48 4.81
N VAL A 87 11.29 7.93 6.05
CA VAL A 87 12.45 8.74 6.42
C VAL A 87 13.74 7.94 6.26
N GLY A 88 13.74 6.69 6.71
CA GLY A 88 14.87 5.78 6.59
C GLY A 88 15.32 5.57 5.15
N ILE A 89 14.39 5.20 4.26
CA ILE A 89 14.73 4.98 2.85
C ILE A 89 15.09 6.29 2.15
N LEU A 90 14.49 7.42 2.52
CA LEU A 90 14.84 8.73 1.96
C LEU A 90 16.27 9.15 2.34
N LEU A 91 16.64 9.00 3.62
CA LEU A 91 17.97 9.32 4.11
C LEU A 91 19.02 8.36 3.55
N SER A 92 18.75 7.05 3.55
CA SER A 92 19.64 6.05 2.96
C SER A 92 19.83 6.28 1.46
N THR A 93 18.77 6.60 0.73
CA THR A 93 18.85 6.97 -0.69
C THR A 93 19.69 8.22 -0.91
N ALA A 94 19.49 9.26 -0.10
CA ALA A 94 20.27 10.49 -0.18
C ALA A 94 21.76 10.25 0.12
N ALA A 95 22.06 9.36 1.07
CA ALA A 95 23.43 8.94 1.41
C ALA A 95 24.07 8.16 0.24
N GLU A 96 23.37 7.17 -0.33
CA GLU A 96 23.87 6.42 -1.49
C GLU A 96 24.13 7.33 -2.70
N ILE A 97 23.22 8.27 -3.00
CA ILE A 97 23.39 9.22 -4.10
C ILE A 97 24.59 10.15 -3.83
N ARG A 98 24.82 10.55 -2.57
CA ARG A 98 25.97 11.39 -2.21
C ARG A 98 27.29 10.64 -2.37
N ASP A 99 27.36 9.42 -1.86
CA ASP A 99 28.58 8.60 -1.86
C ASP A 99 28.93 8.16 -3.29
N THR A 100 27.93 7.81 -4.08
CA THR A 100 28.14 7.44 -5.48
C THR A 100 28.38 8.65 -6.39
N ARG A 101 28.06 9.88 -5.99
CA ARG A 101 28.18 11.10 -6.84
C ARG A 101 29.51 11.24 -7.58
N TRP A 102 30.63 10.81 -6.98
CA TRP A 102 31.95 10.84 -7.62
C TRP A 102 32.04 9.91 -8.84
N PHE A 103 31.42 8.72 -8.76
CA PHE A 103 31.30 7.77 -9.87
C PHE A 103 30.44 8.32 -11.02
N TRP A 104 29.37 9.04 -10.69
CA TRP A 104 28.43 9.64 -11.66
C TRP A 104 29.04 10.82 -12.41
N ARG A 105 30.02 11.50 -11.83
CA ARG A 105 30.73 12.62 -12.48
C ARG A 105 31.59 12.17 -13.67
N ARG A 106 31.99 10.89 -13.72
CA ARG A 106 32.74 10.31 -14.87
C ARG A 106 31.84 9.86 -16.01
N THR A 107 30.63 9.40 -15.73
CA THR A 107 29.63 8.98 -16.73
C THR A 107 28.62 10.10 -16.96
N LYS A 108 28.91 10.98 -17.95
CA LYS A 108 28.14 12.19 -18.34
C LYS A 108 26.63 12.01 -18.63
N THR A 109 26.07 10.81 -18.50
CA THR A 109 24.71 10.45 -18.96
C THR A 109 23.82 9.82 -17.90
N THR A 110 24.17 9.96 -16.62
CA THR A 110 23.47 9.31 -15.52
C THR A 110 23.00 10.36 -14.52
N THR A 111 21.68 10.53 -14.37
CA THR A 111 21.05 11.46 -13.41
C THR A 111 20.54 10.69 -12.18
N ALA A 112 20.55 11.28 -10.98
CA ALA A 112 20.08 10.61 -9.74
C ALA A 112 18.71 9.92 -9.87
N PHE A 113 17.77 10.54 -10.60
CA PHE A 113 16.46 9.93 -10.91
C PHE A 113 16.56 8.65 -11.74
N GLN A 114 17.53 8.56 -12.64
CA GLN A 114 17.75 7.38 -13.46
C GLN A 114 18.28 6.20 -12.64
N TRP A 115 19.04 6.45 -11.57
CA TRP A 115 19.43 5.42 -10.60
C TRP A 115 18.23 4.84 -9.85
N LEU A 116 17.33 5.73 -9.40
CA LEU A 116 16.12 5.34 -8.67
C LEU A 116 15.18 4.48 -9.53
N LEU A 117 15.18 4.71 -10.85
CA LEU A 117 14.37 3.98 -11.81
C LEU A 117 15.06 2.72 -12.35
N CYS A 118 16.38 2.71 -12.45
CA CYS A 118 17.16 1.63 -13.06
C CYS A 118 18.48 1.41 -12.30
N PHE A 119 18.56 0.29 -11.57
CA PHE A 119 19.82 -0.12 -10.96
C PHE A 119 20.77 -0.72 -12.00
N PRO A 120 22.09 -0.50 -11.85
CA PRO A 120 23.08 -1.16 -12.68
C PRO A 120 23.01 -2.69 -12.52
N LEU A 121 23.29 -3.42 -13.60
CA LEU A 121 23.32 -4.88 -13.60
C LEU A 121 24.34 -5.40 -12.57
N GLY A 122 23.97 -6.49 -11.88
CA GLY A 122 24.83 -7.10 -10.86
C GLY A 122 24.81 -6.39 -9.49
N THR A 123 23.86 -5.47 -9.27
CA THR A 123 23.64 -4.90 -7.93
C THR A 123 23.28 -6.02 -6.95
N ARG A 124 24.10 -6.19 -5.91
CA ARG A 124 23.84 -7.14 -4.82
C ARG A 124 22.80 -6.55 -3.86
N PRO A 125 21.90 -7.35 -3.26
CA PRO A 125 20.91 -6.89 -2.29
C PRO A 125 21.54 -6.62 -0.92
N SER A 126 22.46 -5.65 -0.89
CA SER A 126 23.24 -5.28 0.28
C SER A 126 23.27 -3.76 0.45
N GLY A 127 23.33 -3.32 1.69
CA GLY A 127 23.47 -1.92 2.04
C GLY A 127 22.19 -1.26 2.53
N ARG A 128 22.30 0.06 2.73
CA ARG A 128 21.36 0.88 3.51
C ARG A 128 19.94 0.88 2.95
N VAL A 129 19.82 0.88 1.63
CA VAL A 129 18.51 0.88 0.94
C VAL A 129 17.81 -0.46 1.10
N PHE A 130 18.54 -1.57 0.98
CA PHE A 130 17.98 -2.92 1.10
C PHE A 130 17.56 -3.25 2.53
N PHE A 131 18.22 -2.67 3.54
CA PHE A 131 17.76 -2.73 4.92
C PHE A 131 16.34 -2.16 5.06
N TRP A 132 16.08 -0.97 4.52
CA TRP A 132 14.75 -0.36 4.60
C TRP A 132 13.72 -1.06 3.71
N SER A 133 14.12 -1.62 2.57
CA SER A 133 13.28 -2.54 1.79
C SER A 133 12.90 -3.79 2.62
N TYR A 134 13.80 -4.30 3.45
CA TYR A 134 13.53 -5.43 4.35
C TYR A 134 12.58 -5.05 5.48
N ILE A 135 12.77 -3.89 6.12
CA ILE A 135 11.82 -3.38 7.12
C ILE A 135 10.44 -3.15 6.47
N PHE A 136 10.39 -2.68 5.22
CA PHE A 136 9.14 -2.59 4.46
C PHE A 136 8.50 -3.95 4.22
N TYR A 137 9.28 -4.97 3.83
CA TYR A 137 8.80 -6.35 3.74
C TYR A 137 8.21 -6.86 5.06
N LEU A 138 8.90 -6.64 6.18
CA LEU A 138 8.41 -6.98 7.52
C LEU A 138 7.09 -6.25 7.86
N SER A 139 6.97 -4.97 7.49
CA SER A 139 5.75 -4.19 7.70
C SER A 139 4.53 -4.79 6.98
N ARG A 140 4.73 -5.58 5.89
CA ARG A 140 3.64 -6.27 5.19
C ARG A 140 2.93 -7.28 6.09
N PHE A 141 3.63 -7.94 7.01
CA PHE A 141 3.00 -8.85 7.97
C PHE A 141 2.06 -8.09 8.92
N LEU A 142 2.44 -6.88 9.33
CA LEU A 142 1.54 -6.02 10.10
C LEU A 142 0.32 -5.61 9.28
N HIS A 143 0.48 -5.35 7.97
CA HIS A 143 -0.66 -5.09 7.10
C HIS A 143 -1.64 -6.27 7.00
N LEU A 144 -1.17 -7.52 7.11
CA LEU A 144 -2.04 -8.71 7.10
C LEU A 144 -2.99 -8.72 8.31
N LEU A 145 -2.56 -8.24 9.48
CA LEU A 145 -3.36 -8.17 10.71
C LEU A 145 -4.68 -7.42 10.51
N ARG A 146 -4.69 -6.42 9.61
CA ARG A 146 -5.88 -5.67 9.26
C ARG A 146 -7.00 -6.54 8.68
N THR A 147 -6.66 -7.57 7.91
CA THR A 147 -7.66 -8.49 7.36
C THR A 147 -8.37 -9.20 8.51
N PHE A 148 -7.64 -9.68 9.50
CA PHE A 148 -8.21 -10.34 10.68
C PHE A 148 -9.13 -9.39 11.47
N PHE A 149 -8.72 -8.14 11.71
CA PHE A 149 -9.59 -7.15 12.35
C PHE A 149 -10.87 -6.86 11.54
N THR A 150 -10.76 -6.84 10.21
CA THR A 150 -11.92 -6.63 9.33
C THR A 150 -12.90 -7.80 9.39
N VAL A 151 -12.37 -9.03 9.40
CA VAL A 151 -13.17 -10.26 9.57
C VAL A 151 -13.86 -10.28 10.92
N LEU A 152 -13.15 -9.97 12.01
CA LEU A 152 -13.73 -9.92 13.36
C LEU A 152 -14.82 -8.85 13.51
N LYS A 153 -14.58 -7.65 12.97
CA LYS A 153 -15.50 -6.50 13.14
C LYS A 153 -16.73 -6.57 12.23
N HIS A 154 -16.52 -6.97 10.97
CA HIS A 154 -17.53 -6.84 9.92
C HIS A 154 -17.97 -8.19 9.32
N ARG A 155 -17.32 -9.30 9.68
CA ARG A 155 -17.56 -10.65 9.11
C ARG A 155 -17.46 -10.71 7.59
N LYS A 156 -16.71 -9.77 7.01
CA LYS A 156 -16.53 -9.66 5.57
C LYS A 156 -15.13 -10.09 5.22
N LEU A 157 -15.02 -11.27 4.63
CA LEU A 157 -13.83 -11.72 3.94
C LEU A 157 -14.09 -11.56 2.44
N THR A 158 -13.29 -10.72 1.78
CA THR A 158 -13.40 -10.53 0.33
C THR A 158 -12.18 -11.13 -0.34
N PHE A 159 -12.42 -11.84 -1.45
CA PHE A 159 -11.34 -12.39 -2.27
C PHE A 159 -10.32 -11.31 -2.64
N PHE A 160 -10.79 -10.12 -3.03
CA PHE A 160 -9.92 -8.99 -3.37
C PHE A 160 -8.97 -8.61 -2.23
N THR A 161 -9.44 -8.61 -0.97
CA THR A 161 -8.57 -8.27 0.17
C THR A 161 -7.50 -9.33 0.39
N LEU A 162 -7.85 -10.62 0.34
CA LEU A 162 -6.90 -11.71 0.47
C LEU A 162 -5.86 -11.67 -0.65
N PHE A 163 -6.33 -11.65 -1.89
CA PHE A 163 -5.49 -11.65 -3.09
C PHE A 163 -4.54 -10.45 -3.12
N ASN A 164 -5.05 -9.24 -2.87
CA ASN A 164 -4.25 -8.02 -2.87
C ASN A 164 -3.17 -8.06 -1.78
N GLN A 165 -3.50 -8.47 -0.56
CA GLN A 165 -2.51 -8.53 0.53
C GLN A 165 -1.44 -9.62 0.26
N SER A 166 -1.84 -10.78 -0.24
CA SER A 166 -0.90 -11.85 -0.61
C SER A 166 0.05 -11.43 -1.72
N ILE A 167 -0.47 -10.79 -2.78
CA ILE A 167 0.38 -10.27 -3.86
C ILE A 167 1.31 -9.19 -3.33
N LEU A 168 0.82 -8.22 -2.56
CA LEU A 168 1.67 -7.15 -2.04
C LEU A 168 2.83 -7.68 -1.17
N LEU A 169 2.61 -8.77 -0.42
CA LEU A 169 3.68 -9.47 0.30
C LEU A 169 4.66 -10.14 -0.68
N PHE A 170 4.16 -10.87 -1.67
CA PHE A 170 4.95 -11.52 -2.71
C PHE A 170 5.80 -10.51 -3.52
N MET A 171 5.22 -9.39 -3.95
CA MET A 171 5.94 -8.32 -4.65
C MET A 171 7.12 -7.81 -3.83
N SER A 172 6.90 -7.59 -2.53
CA SER A 172 7.89 -7.02 -1.62
C SER A 172 9.07 -7.98 -1.42
N PHE A 173 8.80 -9.30 -1.43
CA PHE A 173 9.84 -10.32 -1.45
C PHE A 173 10.64 -10.30 -2.77
N LEU A 174 9.96 -10.25 -3.92
CA LEU A 174 10.63 -10.19 -5.22
C LEU A 174 11.53 -8.96 -5.38
N TRP A 175 11.16 -7.82 -4.77
CA TRP A 175 11.99 -6.62 -4.75
C TRP A 175 13.36 -6.86 -4.10
N LEU A 176 13.39 -7.60 -2.99
CA LEU A 176 14.60 -7.95 -2.27
C LEU A 176 15.40 -9.03 -3.01
N GLU A 177 14.74 -10.12 -3.39
CA GLU A 177 15.39 -11.29 -4.00
C GLU A 177 16.10 -10.95 -5.32
N PHE A 178 15.43 -10.20 -6.19
CA PHE A 178 15.98 -9.84 -7.51
C PHE A 178 16.59 -8.44 -7.55
N SER A 179 16.71 -7.77 -6.40
CA SER A 179 17.18 -6.38 -6.30
C SER A 179 16.51 -5.48 -7.34
N GLN A 180 15.19 -5.55 -7.37
CA GLN A 180 14.41 -5.03 -8.47
C GLN A 180 14.56 -3.52 -8.59
N SER A 181 14.82 -3.06 -9.82
CA SER A 181 14.71 -1.65 -10.19
C SER A 181 13.31 -1.12 -9.88
N PHE A 182 13.18 0.19 -9.62
CA PHE A 182 11.95 0.89 -9.19
C PHE A 182 11.48 0.64 -7.74
N GLN A 183 12.07 -0.31 -6.99
CA GLN A 183 11.64 -0.59 -5.61
C GLN A 183 11.66 0.66 -4.70
N ILE A 184 12.69 1.52 -4.80
CA ILE A 184 12.85 2.67 -3.89
C ILE A 184 11.69 3.64 -4.04
N LEU A 185 11.37 4.01 -5.28
CA LEU A 185 10.31 4.97 -5.58
C LEU A 185 8.93 4.42 -5.21
N ALA A 186 8.72 3.12 -5.44
CA ALA A 186 7.50 2.43 -5.03
C ALA A 186 7.35 2.39 -3.50
N ILE A 187 8.42 2.10 -2.75
CA ILE A 187 8.42 2.10 -1.28
C ILE A 187 8.15 3.51 -0.75
N LEU A 188 8.87 4.54 -1.24
CA LEU A 188 8.66 5.94 -0.83
C LEU A 188 7.21 6.39 -1.04
N SER A 189 6.66 6.14 -2.23
CA SER A 189 5.28 6.54 -2.56
C SER A 189 4.25 5.78 -1.71
N THR A 190 4.47 4.47 -1.50
CA THR A 190 3.55 3.62 -0.72
C THR A 190 3.57 3.98 0.76
N THR A 191 4.76 4.17 1.34
CA THR A 191 4.93 4.51 2.77
C THR A 191 4.41 5.90 3.09
N LEU A 192 4.59 6.88 2.20
CA LEU A 192 3.99 8.20 2.33
C LEU A 192 2.46 8.12 2.37
N LEU A 193 1.84 7.35 1.49
CA LEU A 193 0.39 7.22 1.50
C LEU A 193 -0.13 6.37 2.65
N TYR A 194 0.63 5.37 3.09
CA TYR A 194 0.27 4.62 4.29
C TYR A 194 0.34 5.49 5.55
N SER A 195 1.35 6.35 5.72
CA SER A 195 1.38 7.27 6.87
C SER A 195 0.13 8.17 6.90
N VAL A 196 -0.27 8.71 5.75
CA VAL A 196 -1.46 9.55 5.60
C VAL A 196 -2.75 8.77 5.83
N VAL A 197 -2.93 7.62 5.18
CA VAL A 197 -4.17 6.81 5.26
C VAL A 197 -4.36 6.21 6.64
N TYR A 198 -3.31 5.65 7.25
CA TYR A 198 -3.41 5.07 8.59
C TYR A 198 -3.47 6.14 9.68
N GLY A 199 -2.78 7.27 9.51
CA GLY A 199 -2.93 8.45 10.36
C GLY A 199 -4.37 8.98 10.36
N TYR A 200 -4.99 9.11 9.18
CA TYR A 200 -6.39 9.49 9.06
C TYR A 200 -7.36 8.48 9.72
N ARG A 201 -7.05 7.18 9.67
CA ARG A 201 -7.86 6.16 10.36
C ARG A 201 -7.74 6.25 11.87
N PHE A 202 -6.54 6.50 12.38
CA PHE A 202 -6.34 6.74 13.80
C PHE A 202 -7.07 8.00 14.26
N TRP A 203 -6.96 9.08 13.48
CA TRP A 203 -7.67 10.34 13.70
C TRP A 203 -9.18 10.15 13.85
N THR A 204 -9.80 9.46 12.88
CA THR A 204 -11.25 9.17 12.93
C THR A 204 -11.63 8.16 14.01
N ALA A 205 -10.72 7.25 14.41
CA ALA A 205 -10.97 6.30 15.49
C ALA A 205 -10.99 6.93 16.89
N ILE A 206 -10.30 8.06 17.09
CA ILE A 206 -10.33 8.84 18.35
C ILE A 206 -11.62 9.67 18.49
N GLY A 207 -12.41 9.81 17.43
CA GLY A 207 -13.67 10.56 17.44
C GLY A 207 -13.60 11.95 16.79
N PHE A 208 -12.48 12.28 16.15
CA PHE A 208 -12.39 13.50 15.34
C PHE A 208 -13.20 13.40 14.04
N PRO A 209 -13.63 14.54 13.45
CA PRO A 209 -14.48 14.55 12.27
C PRO A 209 -13.83 13.84 11.07
N SER A 210 -14.65 13.06 10.37
CA SER A 210 -14.30 12.45 9.08
C SER A 210 -14.39 13.47 7.95
N ALA A 211 -13.53 13.34 6.95
CA ALA A 211 -13.62 14.08 5.70
C ALA A 211 -14.95 13.81 4.99
N CYS A 212 -15.48 14.84 4.30
CA CYS A 212 -16.74 14.81 3.57
C CYS A 212 -16.66 14.02 2.23
N PHE A 213 -15.44 13.69 1.78
CA PHE A 213 -15.17 12.95 0.55
C PHE A 213 -14.46 11.63 0.87
N PRO A 214 -14.43 10.63 -0.06
CA PRO A 214 -13.80 9.34 0.18
C PRO A 214 -12.26 9.42 0.15
N PHE A 215 -11.68 10.13 1.12
CA PHE A 215 -10.26 10.47 1.23
C PHE A 215 -9.31 9.29 0.98
N VAL A 216 -9.57 8.16 1.65
CA VAL A 216 -8.75 6.95 1.53
C VAL A 216 -8.73 6.41 0.09
N VAL A 217 -9.87 6.44 -0.60
CA VAL A 217 -9.98 5.95 -1.99
C VAL A 217 -9.27 6.92 -2.93
N SER A 218 -9.43 8.24 -2.73
CA SER A 218 -8.71 9.25 -3.50
C SER A 218 -7.20 9.10 -3.39
N CYS A 219 -6.67 8.91 -2.17
CA CYS A 219 -5.24 8.62 -1.97
C CYS A 219 -4.79 7.34 -2.69
N GLN A 220 -5.60 6.28 -2.66
CA GLN A 220 -5.28 5.03 -3.35
C GLN A 220 -5.25 5.20 -4.88
N VAL A 221 -6.17 5.99 -5.45
CA VAL A 221 -6.17 6.32 -6.88
C VAL A 221 -4.91 7.09 -7.26
N VAL A 222 -4.51 8.07 -6.46
CA VAL A 222 -3.26 8.82 -6.68
C VAL A 222 -2.03 7.91 -6.62
N LEU A 223 -1.97 6.97 -5.67
CA LEU A 223 -0.88 5.98 -5.58
C LEU A 223 -0.77 5.14 -6.84
N LEU A 224 -1.91 4.60 -7.27
CA LEU A 224 -1.99 3.70 -8.40
C LEU A 224 -1.62 4.43 -9.69
N GLY A 225 -2.11 5.67 -9.87
CA GLY A 225 -1.76 6.51 -11.01
C GLY A 225 -0.27 6.86 -11.04
N CYS A 226 0.29 7.29 -9.91
CA CYS A 226 1.72 7.61 -9.81
C CYS A 226 2.60 6.39 -10.12
N ASN A 227 2.30 5.23 -9.51
CA ASN A 227 3.04 3.99 -9.78
C ASN A 227 2.95 3.59 -11.26
N LEU A 228 1.78 3.72 -11.88
CA LEU A 228 1.60 3.38 -13.30
C LEU A 228 2.50 4.26 -14.19
N VAL A 229 2.50 5.57 -13.98
CA VAL A 229 3.37 6.51 -14.72
C VAL A 229 4.84 6.17 -14.52
N CYS A 230 5.25 5.86 -13.29
CA CYS A 230 6.65 5.50 -13.03
C CYS A 230 7.03 4.15 -13.67
N HIS A 231 6.14 3.16 -13.70
CA HIS A 231 6.37 1.90 -14.42
C HIS A 231 6.58 2.16 -15.93
N PHE A 232 5.80 3.04 -16.56
CA PHE A 232 6.05 3.46 -17.94
C PHE A 232 7.42 4.15 -18.10
N GLY A 233 7.82 4.98 -17.15
CA GLY A 233 9.15 5.62 -17.15
C GLY A 233 10.31 4.61 -17.10
N VAL A 234 10.18 3.55 -16.31
CA VAL A 234 11.17 2.45 -16.25
C VAL A 234 11.26 1.73 -17.59
N LEU A 235 10.12 1.41 -18.19
CA LEU A 235 10.07 0.74 -19.49
C LEU A 235 10.73 1.60 -20.58
N ALA A 236 10.40 2.89 -20.63
CA ALA A 236 11.01 3.82 -21.58
C ALA A 236 12.53 3.90 -21.39
N LEU A 237 13.02 4.04 -20.15
CA LEU A 237 14.45 4.09 -19.86
C LEU A 237 15.17 2.78 -20.21
N HIS A 238 14.52 1.63 -20.00
CA HIS A 238 15.08 0.33 -20.37
C HIS A 238 15.27 0.22 -21.89
N LEU A 239 14.24 0.61 -22.67
CA LEU A 239 14.28 0.60 -24.13
C LEU A 239 15.32 1.58 -24.69
N LEU A 240 15.43 2.77 -24.08
CA LEU A 240 16.36 3.82 -24.54
C LEU A 240 17.83 3.53 -24.19
N LYS A 241 18.10 2.84 -23.09
CA LYS A 241 19.48 2.66 -22.59
C LYS A 241 20.18 1.40 -23.14
N GLY A 242 19.44 0.43 -23.70
CA GLY A 242 19.97 -0.78 -24.33
C GLY A 242 20.70 -1.78 -23.41
N GLY A 243 21.32 -1.31 -22.31
CA GLY A 243 22.16 -2.10 -21.41
C GLY A 243 21.44 -2.82 -20.26
N GLY A 244 20.11 -2.86 -20.26
CA GLY A 244 19.32 -3.57 -19.24
C GLY A 244 19.30 -2.90 -17.85
N CYS A 245 18.28 -3.23 -17.05
CA CYS A 245 18.19 -2.84 -15.64
C CYS A 245 18.15 -4.10 -14.78
N ASN A 246 18.70 -4.03 -13.56
CA ASN A 246 18.69 -5.18 -12.67
C ASN A 246 17.25 -5.61 -12.31
N GLY A 247 17.01 -6.92 -12.30
CA GLY A 247 15.71 -7.49 -11.95
C GLY A 247 14.60 -7.24 -12.98
N ILE A 248 14.92 -7.09 -14.27
CA ILE A 248 13.91 -6.81 -15.33
C ILE A 248 12.80 -7.87 -15.41
N GLY A 249 13.13 -9.15 -15.22
CA GLY A 249 12.14 -10.23 -15.20
C GLY A 249 11.17 -10.11 -14.01
N ALA A 250 11.70 -9.86 -12.82
CA ALA A 250 10.90 -9.61 -11.62
C ALA A 250 10.06 -8.33 -11.74
N TRP A 251 10.61 -7.28 -12.36
CA TRP A 251 9.86 -6.06 -12.68
C TRP A 251 8.69 -6.34 -13.62
N GLY A 252 8.87 -7.17 -14.65
CA GLY A 252 7.79 -7.58 -15.56
C GLY A 252 6.65 -8.29 -14.84
N LEU A 253 6.98 -9.28 -14.00
CA LEU A 253 6.00 -9.97 -13.16
C LEU A 253 5.30 -9.01 -12.18
N ASN A 254 6.05 -8.11 -11.56
CA ASN A 254 5.49 -7.13 -10.63
C ASN A 254 4.62 -6.08 -11.33
N SER A 255 4.96 -5.69 -12.55
CA SER A 255 4.12 -4.82 -13.38
C SER A 255 2.81 -5.53 -13.72
N MET A 256 2.87 -6.82 -14.09
CA MET A 256 1.70 -7.63 -14.38
C MET A 256 0.76 -7.74 -13.17
N LEU A 257 1.26 -8.12 -11.99
CA LEU A 257 0.36 -8.28 -10.84
C LEU A 257 -0.17 -6.91 -10.34
N ASN A 258 0.60 -5.82 -10.48
CA ASN A 258 0.08 -4.47 -10.23
C ASN A 258 -1.04 -4.09 -11.20
N ALA A 259 -0.93 -4.45 -12.49
CA ALA A 259 -2.00 -4.24 -13.48
C ALA A 259 -3.26 -5.04 -13.12
N VAL A 260 -3.12 -6.28 -12.64
CA VAL A 260 -4.25 -7.08 -12.15
C VAL A 260 -4.91 -6.41 -10.94
N ILE A 261 -4.13 -5.94 -9.95
CA ILE A 261 -4.66 -5.19 -8.79
C ILE A 261 -5.43 -3.94 -9.26
N LEU A 262 -4.85 -3.17 -10.19
CA LEU A 262 -5.46 -1.97 -10.74
C LEU A 262 -6.81 -2.29 -11.41
N LEU A 263 -6.86 -3.35 -12.22
CA LEU A 263 -8.08 -3.78 -12.90
C LEU A 263 -9.17 -4.19 -11.90
N LEU A 264 -8.81 -4.96 -10.87
CA LEU A 264 -9.75 -5.36 -9.82
C LEU A 264 -10.25 -4.16 -9.02
N PHE A 265 -9.36 -3.22 -8.70
CA PHE A 265 -9.71 -1.97 -8.01
C PHE A 265 -10.65 -1.11 -8.85
N LEU A 266 -10.35 -0.95 -10.15
CA LEU A 266 -11.19 -0.18 -11.08
C LEU A 266 -12.57 -0.82 -11.22
N LYS A 267 -12.66 -2.15 -11.33
CA LYS A 267 -13.95 -2.86 -11.34
C LYS A 267 -14.78 -2.57 -10.09
N PHE A 268 -14.16 -2.59 -8.91
CA PHE A 268 -14.84 -2.26 -7.66
C PHE A 268 -15.27 -0.79 -7.61
N TYR A 269 -14.39 0.12 -8.02
CA TYR A 269 -14.65 1.56 -8.03
C TYR A 269 -15.79 1.92 -8.99
N LEU A 270 -15.78 1.38 -10.22
CA LEU A 270 -16.84 1.57 -11.20
C LEU A 270 -18.18 1.02 -10.69
N LYS A 271 -18.16 -0.17 -10.08
CA LYS A 271 -19.37 -0.74 -9.46
C LYS A 271 -19.95 0.18 -8.39
N MET A 272 -19.11 0.70 -7.50
CA MET A 272 -19.53 1.65 -6.46
C MET A 272 -20.09 2.95 -7.06
N TYR A 273 -19.42 3.52 -8.06
CA TYR A 273 -19.85 4.76 -8.71
C TYR A 273 -21.18 4.60 -9.46
N LEU A 274 -21.34 3.51 -10.22
CA LEU A 274 -22.59 3.18 -10.92
C LEU A 274 -23.74 2.93 -9.94
N SER A 275 -23.48 2.24 -8.82
CA SER A 275 -24.48 2.04 -7.76
C SER A 275 -24.90 3.36 -7.12
N LYS A 276 -23.96 4.30 -6.89
CA LYS A 276 -24.29 5.64 -6.37
C LYS A 276 -25.17 6.42 -7.35
N ARG A 277 -24.79 6.45 -8.63
CA ARG A 277 -25.56 7.12 -9.70
C ARG A 277 -26.97 6.54 -9.84
N LYS A 278 -27.12 5.21 -9.72
CA LYS A 278 -28.44 4.55 -9.74
C LYS A 278 -29.29 4.94 -8.53
N GLY A 279 -28.68 5.03 -7.34
CA GLY A 279 -29.33 5.52 -6.12
C GLY A 279 -29.83 6.96 -6.25
N ASP A 280 -29.02 7.86 -6.80
CA ASP A 280 -29.39 9.25 -7.03
C ASP A 280 -30.55 9.35 -8.05
N SER A 281 -30.49 8.61 -9.16
CA SER A 281 -31.58 8.59 -10.16
C SER A 281 -32.91 8.01 -9.65
N SER A 282 -32.88 7.02 -8.75
CA SER A 282 -34.08 6.49 -8.10
C SER A 282 -34.64 7.42 -7.01
N SER A 283 -33.79 8.25 -6.41
CA SER A 283 -34.22 9.29 -5.45
C SER A 283 -34.87 10.48 -6.15
N GLU A 284 -34.37 10.87 -7.34
CA GLU A 284 -35.00 11.87 -8.21
C GLU A 284 -36.38 11.41 -8.71
N PHE A 285 -36.51 10.14 -9.12
CA PHE A 285 -37.80 9.59 -9.58
C PHE A 285 -38.84 9.51 -8.45
N LYS A 286 -38.42 9.25 -7.20
CA LYS A 286 -39.29 9.29 -6.00
C LYS A 286 -39.62 10.71 -5.53
N GLY A 287 -38.73 11.67 -5.74
CA GLY A 287 -38.99 13.09 -5.47
C GLY A 287 -40.03 13.67 -6.43
N SER A 288 -39.92 13.34 -7.72
CA SER A 288 -40.85 13.80 -8.76
C SER A 288 -42.27 13.21 -8.59
N SER A 289 -42.38 11.93 -8.24
CA SER A 289 -43.68 11.26 -8.01
C SER A 289 -44.43 11.73 -6.75
N ARG A 290 -43.73 12.24 -5.71
CA ARG A 290 -44.40 12.88 -4.56
C ARG A 290 -44.92 14.29 -4.88
N HIS A 291 -44.28 14.99 -5.82
CA HIS A 291 -44.74 16.31 -6.23
C HIS A 291 -45.95 16.26 -7.17
N SER A 292 -46.10 15.18 -7.96
CA SER A 292 -47.30 14.96 -8.78
C SER A 292 -48.52 14.46 -8.00
N ASN A 293 -48.34 13.78 -6.86
CA ASN A 293 -49.46 13.24 -6.08
C ASN A 293 -50.09 14.24 -5.09
N SER A 294 -49.50 15.42 -4.90
CA SER A 294 -50.09 16.51 -4.09
C SER A 294 -50.93 17.50 -4.91
N GLY A 295 -51.01 17.31 -6.23
CA GLY A 295 -51.80 18.16 -7.15
C GLY A 295 -53.19 17.63 -7.50
N LEU A 296 -53.54 16.39 -7.14
CA LEU A 296 -54.83 15.77 -7.52
C LEU A 296 -55.86 15.66 -6.37
N GLU A 297 -55.52 16.00 -5.14
CA GLU A 297 -56.41 15.86 -3.96
C GLU A 297 -57.03 17.21 -3.52
N LYS A 298 -57.38 18.08 -4.47
CA LYS A 298 -58.08 19.36 -4.19
C LYS A 298 -59.28 19.65 -5.11
N ARG A 299 -59.82 18.63 -5.78
CA ARG A 299 -60.94 18.82 -6.72
C ARG A 299 -62.19 17.98 -6.44
N ASP A 300 -62.46 17.62 -5.19
CA ASP A 300 -63.76 17.10 -4.78
C ASP A 300 -64.11 17.59 -3.37
N SER A 301 -64.51 18.86 -3.24
CA SER A 301 -65.18 19.42 -2.05
C SER A 301 -65.74 20.81 -2.37
N LYS A 302 -66.72 20.89 -3.28
CA LYS A 302 -67.66 22.02 -3.40
C LYS A 302 -68.81 21.66 -4.35
N ALA A 303 -69.77 20.88 -3.84
CA ALA A 303 -71.10 20.75 -4.42
C ALA A 303 -72.08 20.13 -3.40
N SER A 304 -72.42 20.89 -2.37
CA SER A 304 -73.73 20.97 -1.69
C SER A 304 -73.61 21.96 -0.53
#